data_AF-A0AA96CMP3-F1
#
_entry.id   AF-A0AA96CMP3-F1
#
_cell.length_a   1.000
_cell.length_b   1.000
_cell.length_c   1.000
_cell.angle_alpha   90.00
_cell.angle_beta   90.00
_cell.angle_gamma   90.00
#
_symmetry.space_group_name_H-M   'P 1'
#
loop_
_entity.id
_entity.type
_entity.pdbx_description
1 polymer ?
#
loop_
_entity_poly.entity_id
_entity_poly.type
_entity_poly.pdbx_seq_one_letter_code
_entity_poly.pdbx_strand_id
1 'polypeptide(L)'
;MNVSFVVKKIKTAYELETNSELAERLEITPSAIDAWNRYKKIPEKYLYKCVNETGVSMEWLLDDDKPTFHISGGSKNISQVNDGIINQGSGIEKEFELFDENDPVFISFKKAYECVKNEKNKLNELEDLLEDFYRKYR
;
A
#
# COMPACT_ATOMS: atom_id res chain seq x y z
N MET A 1 -14.00 -9.94 -10.48
CA MET A 1 -14.24 -9.37 -9.14
C MET A 1 -14.15 -10.45 -8.08
N ASN A 2 -13.00 -10.56 -7.45
CA ASN A 2 -12.83 -11.35 -6.24
C ASN A 2 -13.40 -10.58 -5.03
N VAL A 3 -14.59 -10.94 -4.55
CA VAL A 3 -15.25 -10.22 -3.43
C VAL A 3 -14.39 -10.20 -2.17
N SER A 4 -13.74 -11.31 -1.84
CA SER A 4 -12.86 -11.37 -0.66
C SER A 4 -11.72 -10.37 -0.76
N PHE A 5 -11.20 -10.15 -1.97
CA PHE A 5 -10.14 -9.19 -2.24
C PHE A 5 -10.64 -7.74 -2.17
N VAL A 6 -11.80 -7.44 -2.78
CA VAL A 6 -12.40 -6.10 -2.69
C VAL A 6 -12.74 -5.75 -1.23
N VAL A 7 -13.24 -6.70 -0.45
CA VAL A 7 -13.48 -6.49 1.00
C VAL A 7 -12.18 -6.18 1.73
N LYS A 8 -11.06 -6.85 1.42
CA LYS A 8 -9.75 -6.48 1.97
C LYS A 8 -9.34 -5.07 1.59
N LYS A 9 -9.50 -4.66 0.33
CA LYS A 9 -9.21 -3.30 -0.14
C LYS A 9 -10.06 -2.24 0.57
N ILE A 10 -11.36 -2.51 0.78
CA ILE A 10 -12.23 -1.62 1.56
C ILE A 10 -11.71 -1.49 3.00
N LYS A 11 -11.33 -2.60 3.64
CA LYS A 11 -10.75 -2.57 4.99
C LYS A 11 -9.45 -1.75 5.04
N THR A 12 -8.55 -1.94 4.08
CA THR A 12 -7.33 -1.15 3.95
C THR A 12 -7.62 0.35 3.78
N ALA A 13 -8.62 0.71 2.97
CA ALA A 13 -8.99 2.11 2.77
C ALA A 13 -9.53 2.80 4.04
N TYR A 14 -10.16 2.03 4.94
CA TYR A 14 -10.64 2.50 6.24
C TYR A 14 -9.67 2.23 7.39
N GLU A 15 -8.49 1.66 7.13
CA GLU A 15 -7.52 1.27 8.15
C GLU A 15 -8.10 0.30 9.21
N LEU A 16 -8.93 -0.66 8.76
CA LEU A 16 -9.59 -1.66 9.60
C LEU A 16 -8.97 -3.03 9.42
N GLU A 17 -8.99 -3.84 10.48
CA GLU A 17 -8.45 -5.20 10.43
C GLU A 17 -9.56 -6.25 10.32
N THR A 18 -10.69 -6.03 11.00
CA THR A 18 -11.75 -7.02 11.16
C THR A 18 -13.00 -6.75 10.33
N ASN A 19 -13.76 -7.81 10.02
CA ASN A 19 -15.05 -7.66 9.34
C ASN A 19 -16.10 -7.04 10.28
N SER A 20 -15.96 -7.18 11.59
CA SER A 20 -16.87 -6.57 12.57
C SER A 20 -16.76 -5.06 12.54
N GLU A 21 -15.55 -4.51 12.57
CA GLU A 21 -15.31 -3.06 12.46
C GLU A 21 -15.83 -2.50 11.13
N LEU A 22 -15.63 -3.25 10.03
CA LEU A 22 -16.18 -2.85 8.74
C LEU A 22 -17.72 -2.84 8.76
N ALA A 23 -18.35 -3.80 9.44
CA ALA A 23 -19.79 -3.87 9.56
C ALA A 23 -20.34 -2.66 10.34
N GLU A 24 -19.69 -2.32 11.44
CA GLU A 24 -20.01 -1.12 12.23
C GLU A 24 -19.86 0.16 11.40
N ARG A 25 -18.75 0.29 10.64
CA ARG A 25 -18.48 1.47 9.82
C ARG A 25 -19.48 1.65 8.67
N LEU A 26 -20.00 0.55 8.14
CA LEU A 26 -20.99 0.54 7.06
C LEU A 26 -22.44 0.48 7.56
N GLU A 27 -22.65 0.43 8.88
CA GLU A 27 -23.96 0.32 9.53
C GLU A 27 -24.76 -0.90 9.05
N ILE A 28 -24.08 -2.05 8.96
CA ILE A 28 -24.65 -3.34 8.55
C ILE A 28 -24.30 -4.44 9.55
N THR A 29 -24.92 -5.61 9.39
CA THR A 29 -24.55 -6.78 10.19
C THR A 29 -23.29 -7.45 9.62
N PRO A 30 -22.43 -8.07 10.46
CA PRO A 30 -21.29 -8.87 9.98
C PRO A 30 -21.71 -9.98 9.01
N SER A 31 -22.89 -10.57 9.22
CA SER A 31 -23.47 -11.57 8.33
C SER A 31 -23.76 -11.04 6.92
N ALA A 32 -24.00 -9.73 6.76
CA ALA A 32 -24.18 -9.12 5.45
C ALA A 32 -22.85 -9.10 4.66
N ILE A 33 -21.72 -8.87 5.33
CA ILE A 33 -20.39 -8.93 4.71
C ILE A 33 -20.08 -10.37 4.27
N ASP A 34 -20.38 -11.35 5.13
CA ASP A 34 -20.23 -12.77 4.77
C ASP A 34 -21.12 -13.15 3.57
N ALA A 35 -22.33 -12.60 3.50
CA ALA A 35 -23.25 -12.81 2.40
C ALA A 35 -22.68 -12.30 1.07
N TRP A 36 -21.94 -11.19 1.06
CA TRP A 36 -21.31 -10.69 -0.18
C TRP A 36 -20.36 -11.71 -0.78
N ASN A 37 -19.59 -12.40 0.06
CA ASN A 37 -18.67 -13.44 -0.41
C ASN A 37 -19.43 -14.66 -0.91
N ARG A 38 -20.50 -15.08 -0.22
CA ARG A 38 -21.37 -16.20 -0.65
C ARG A 38 -22.03 -15.94 -2.01
N TYR A 39 -22.55 -14.74 -2.21
CA TYR A 39 -23.23 -14.34 -3.45
C TYR A 39 -22.28 -13.79 -4.51
N LYS A 40 -20.97 -13.71 -4.22
CA LYS A 40 -19.94 -13.14 -5.10
C LYS A 40 -20.32 -11.74 -5.62
N LYS A 41 -21.03 -10.96 -4.81
CA LYS A 41 -21.52 -9.62 -5.18
C LYS A 41 -21.50 -8.68 -3.98
N ILE A 42 -20.83 -7.54 -4.16
CA ILE A 42 -20.88 -6.41 -3.23
C ILE A 42 -21.91 -5.41 -3.78
N PRO A 43 -22.86 -4.92 -2.98
CA PRO A 43 -23.75 -3.85 -3.39
C PRO A 43 -22.99 -2.57 -3.71
N GLU A 44 -23.22 -2.00 -4.89
CA GLU A 44 -22.49 -0.82 -5.40
C GLU A 44 -22.51 0.37 -4.44
N LYS A 45 -23.60 0.54 -3.69
CA LYS A 45 -23.74 1.61 -2.70
C LYS A 45 -22.58 1.63 -1.67
N TYR A 46 -22.03 0.48 -1.31
CA TYR A 46 -20.93 0.40 -0.35
C TYR A 46 -19.57 0.69 -0.99
N LEU A 47 -19.42 0.38 -2.29
CA LEU A 47 -18.22 0.75 -3.05
C LEU A 47 -18.15 2.27 -3.22
N TYR A 48 -19.25 2.90 -3.66
CA TYR A 48 -19.34 4.35 -3.77
C TYR A 48 -19.16 5.06 -2.43
N LYS A 49 -19.72 4.51 -1.35
CA LYS A 49 -19.51 5.04 0.01
C LYS A 49 -18.03 5.03 0.37
N CYS A 50 -17.33 3.92 0.13
CA CYS A 50 -15.89 3.80 0.38
C CYS A 50 -15.08 4.83 -0.42
N VAL A 51 -15.31 4.93 -1.73
CA VAL A 51 -14.67 5.92 -2.61
C VAL A 51 -14.88 7.35 -2.10
N ASN A 52 -16.12 7.70 -1.75
CA ASN A 52 -16.47 9.04 -1.31
C ASN A 52 -15.87 9.43 0.05
N GLU A 53 -15.79 8.48 0.98
CA GLU A 53 -15.32 8.76 2.34
C GLU A 53 -13.80 8.67 2.49
N THR A 54 -13.14 7.80 1.72
CA THR A 54 -11.69 7.56 1.83
C THR A 54 -10.88 8.21 0.72
N GLY A 55 -11.52 8.60 -0.39
CA GLY A 55 -10.86 9.19 -1.56
C GLY A 55 -10.14 8.18 -2.46
N VAL A 56 -10.23 6.87 -2.19
CA VAL A 56 -9.67 5.83 -3.06
C VAL A 56 -10.43 5.77 -4.39
N SER A 57 -9.76 5.37 -5.47
CA SER A 57 -10.42 5.25 -6.78
C SER A 57 -11.29 3.99 -6.88
N MET A 58 -12.39 4.07 -7.65
CA MET A 58 -13.23 2.91 -7.95
C MET A 58 -12.45 1.85 -8.73
N GLU A 59 -11.56 2.27 -9.64
CA GLU A 59 -10.67 1.34 -10.34
C GLU A 59 -9.78 0.59 -9.35
N TRP A 60 -9.15 1.27 -8.39
CA TRP A 60 -8.33 0.60 -7.37
C TRP A 60 -9.13 -0.42 -6.58
N LEU A 61 -10.36 -0.12 -6.18
CA LEU A 61 -11.23 -1.06 -5.46
C LEU A 61 -11.54 -2.33 -6.27
N LEU A 62 -11.72 -2.18 -7.59
CA LEU A 62 -12.15 -3.25 -8.47
C LEU A 62 -11.01 -3.99 -9.18
N ASP A 63 -9.81 -3.40 -9.24
CA ASP A 63 -8.65 -3.96 -9.91
C ASP A 63 -8.24 -5.27 -9.24
N ASP A 64 -8.21 -6.35 -10.00
CA ASP A 64 -7.86 -7.69 -9.52
C ASP A 64 -6.33 -7.77 -9.37
N ASP A 65 -5.83 -7.94 -8.13
CA ASP A 65 -4.46 -8.28 -7.67
C ASP A 65 -3.24 -7.77 -8.45
N LYS A 66 -3.40 -6.73 -9.26
CA LYS A 66 -2.28 -5.98 -9.82
C LYS A 66 -1.94 -4.90 -8.80
N PRO A 67 -0.66 -4.76 -8.40
CA PRO A 67 -0.22 -3.61 -7.65
C PRO A 67 -0.40 -2.37 -8.54
N THR A 68 -1.53 -1.68 -8.42
CA THR A 68 -1.75 -0.42 -9.11
C THR A 68 -0.93 0.65 -8.40
N PHE A 69 0.23 0.98 -8.96
CA PHE A 69 0.99 2.16 -8.58
C PHE A 69 0.20 3.41 -9.00
N HIS A 70 -0.48 4.06 -8.06
CA HIS A 70 -1.01 5.39 -8.28
C HIS A 70 0.15 6.39 -8.25
N ILE A 71 0.77 6.65 -9.40
CA ILE A 71 1.59 7.85 -9.59
C ILE A 71 0.61 9.02 -9.73
N SER A 72 0.25 9.62 -8.60
CA SER A 72 -0.39 10.93 -8.55
C SER A 72 0.61 11.97 -9.05
N GLY A 73 0.79 12.09 -10.36
CA GLY A 73 1.81 12.96 -10.94
C GLY A 73 1.87 12.99 -12.46
N GLY A 74 0.90 13.65 -13.09
CA GLY A 74 1.10 14.31 -14.39
C GLY A 74 0.78 13.49 -15.63
N SER A 75 -0.20 13.99 -16.39
CA SER A 75 -0.53 13.58 -17.75
C SER A 75 0.71 13.61 -18.66
N LYS A 76 1.29 12.45 -18.98
CA LYS A 76 2.20 12.30 -20.12
C LYS A 76 1.69 11.13 -20.96
N ASN A 77 1.30 11.45 -22.20
CA ASN A 77 0.74 10.50 -23.14
C ASN A 77 1.73 9.36 -23.41
N ILE A 78 1.32 8.12 -23.14
CA ILE A 78 2.03 6.91 -23.59
C ILE A 78 1.73 6.77 -25.08
N SER A 79 2.59 7.33 -25.92
CA SER A 79 2.65 6.98 -27.33
C SER A 79 3.95 6.21 -27.53
N GLN A 80 3.79 4.97 -27.99
CA GLN A 80 4.85 4.03 -28.43
C GLN A 80 5.56 3.24 -27.31
N VAL A 81 5.08 2.02 -27.06
CA VAL A 81 6.01 0.88 -26.98
C VAL A 81 5.35 -0.29 -27.71
N ASN A 82 5.84 -0.57 -28.92
CA ASN A 82 5.57 -1.83 -29.62
C ASN A 82 6.44 -2.94 -29.00
N ASP A 83 5.95 -4.18 -29.07
CA ASP A 83 6.64 -5.45 -28.79
C ASP A 83 6.58 -6.01 -27.35
N GLY A 84 5.38 -6.07 -26.78
CA GLY A 84 5.13 -6.84 -25.55
C GLY A 84 4.96 -8.35 -25.80
N ILE A 85 5.96 -9.16 -25.43
CA ILE A 85 5.75 -10.57 -25.08
C ILE A 85 5.41 -10.63 -23.59
N ILE A 86 4.17 -11.03 -23.27
CA ILE A 86 3.73 -11.29 -21.90
C ILE A 86 3.99 -12.76 -21.54
N ASN A 87 5.01 -13.02 -20.73
CA ASN A 87 5.21 -14.36 -20.17
C ASN A 87 4.50 -14.46 -18.82
N GLN A 88 3.38 -15.19 -18.82
CA GLN A 88 2.73 -15.68 -17.60
C GLN A 88 3.66 -16.71 -16.95
N GLY A 89 4.17 -16.41 -15.76
CA GLY A 89 5.04 -17.29 -14.98
C GLY A 89 4.75 -17.16 -13.50
N SER A 90 3.97 -18.10 -12.99
CA SER A 90 3.84 -18.42 -11.57
C SER A 90 5.22 -18.48 -10.89
N GLY A 91 5.43 -17.62 -9.90
CA GLY A 91 6.64 -17.60 -9.09
C GLY A 91 6.57 -16.45 -8.09
N ILE A 92 5.89 -16.69 -6.96
CA ILE A 92 6.20 -15.92 -5.75
C ILE A 92 7.66 -16.23 -5.46
N GLU A 93 8.45 -15.20 -5.17
CA GLU A 93 9.90 -15.18 -4.92
C GLU A 93 10.75 -14.76 -6.13
N LYS A 94 11.25 -13.51 -6.03
CA LYS A 94 12.24 -12.80 -6.86
C LYS A 94 11.69 -11.90 -7.97
N GLU A 95 11.32 -10.68 -7.59
CA GLU A 95 11.43 -9.54 -8.50
C GLU A 95 11.78 -8.28 -7.70
N PHE A 96 13.04 -8.20 -7.27
CA PHE A 96 13.66 -7.02 -6.66
C PHE A 96 14.80 -6.49 -7.54
N GLU A 97 14.73 -6.70 -8.86
CA GLU A 97 15.72 -6.16 -9.78
C GLU A 97 15.02 -5.56 -10.99
N LEU A 98 14.76 -4.25 -10.93
CA LEU A 98 14.97 -3.32 -12.04
C LEU A 98 14.74 -1.87 -11.59
N PHE A 99 15.43 -1.45 -10.52
CA PHE A 99 15.83 -0.05 -10.45
C PHE A 99 17.24 0.01 -11.02
N ASP A 100 17.41 0.67 -12.15
CA ASP A 100 18.74 1.00 -12.66
C ASP A 100 19.46 1.76 -11.53
N GLU A 101 20.52 1.18 -11.00
CA GLU A 101 21.30 1.79 -9.93
C GLU A 101 21.93 3.12 -10.35
N ASN A 102 21.97 3.38 -11.65
CA ASN A 102 22.40 4.64 -12.27
C ASN A 102 21.24 5.61 -12.51
N ASP A 103 19.99 5.23 -12.20
CA ASP A 103 18.83 6.12 -12.29
C ASP A 103 19.05 7.32 -11.35
N PRO A 104 19.02 8.57 -11.87
CA PRO A 104 19.27 9.76 -11.07
C PRO A 104 18.32 9.92 -9.88
N VAL A 105 17.08 9.43 -9.97
CA VAL A 105 16.09 9.42 -8.90
C VAL A 105 16.46 8.39 -7.84
N PHE A 106 16.88 7.18 -8.24
CA PHE A 106 17.36 6.16 -7.31
C PHE A 106 18.64 6.58 -6.58
N ILE A 107 19.60 7.19 -7.28
CA ILE A 107 20.81 7.75 -6.67
C ILE A 107 20.46 8.83 -5.65
N SER A 108 19.52 9.72 -6.00
CA SER A 108 19.09 10.82 -5.13
C SER A 108 18.39 10.28 -3.88
N PHE A 109 17.52 9.29 -4.05
CA PHE A 109 16.84 8.62 -2.94
C PHE A 109 17.81 7.87 -2.04
N LYS A 110 18.76 7.11 -2.61
CA LYS A 110 19.79 6.38 -1.85
C LYS A 110 20.68 7.31 -1.04
N LYS A 111 21.09 8.45 -1.62
CA LYS A 111 21.82 9.49 -0.88
C LYS A 111 20.99 10.08 0.27
N ALA A 112 19.73 10.42 0.03
CA ALA A 112 18.84 10.93 1.07
C ALA A 112 18.63 9.91 2.20
N TYR A 113 18.41 8.64 1.85
CA TYR A 113 18.25 7.56 2.81
C TYR A 113 19.51 7.34 3.66
N GLU A 114 20.69 7.28 3.05
CA GLU A 114 21.95 7.14 3.78
C GLU A 114 22.24 8.36 4.67
N CYS A 115 21.89 9.58 4.24
CA CYS A 115 21.97 10.78 5.07
C CYS A 115 21.10 10.66 6.33
N VAL A 116 19.82 10.28 6.17
CA VAL A 116 18.88 10.13 7.30
C VAL A 116 19.29 8.99 8.22
N LYS A 117 19.78 7.87 7.67
CA LYS A 117 20.27 6.73 8.44
C LYS A 117 21.50 7.09 9.28
N ASN A 118 22.44 7.83 8.70
CA ASN A 118 23.61 8.32 9.42
C ASN A 118 23.23 9.28 10.55
N GLU A 119 22.25 10.15 10.31
CA GLU A 119 21.76 11.10 11.33
C GLU A 119 21.04 10.41 12.48
N LYS A 120 20.24 9.38 12.19
CA LYS A 120 19.61 8.52 13.21
C LYS A 120 20.63 7.73 14.03
N ASN A 121 21.69 7.21 13.40
CA ASN A 121 22.77 6.54 14.12
C ASN A 121 23.50 7.49 15.08
N LYS A 122 23.75 8.74 14.67
CA LYS A 122 24.35 9.76 15.56
C LYS A 122 23.46 10.11 16.76
N LEU A 123 22.14 10.13 16.58
CA LEU A 123 21.21 10.36 17.68
C LEU A 123 21.22 9.19 18.66
N ASN A 124 21.25 7.95 18.18
CA ASN A 124 21.36 6.77 19.03
C ASN A 124 22.68 6.77 19.83
N GLU A 125 23.81 7.10 19.18
CA GLU A 125 25.10 7.24 19.86
C GLU A 125 25.08 8.34 20.94
N LEU A 126 24.35 9.44 20.72
CA LEU A 126 24.17 10.53 21.69
C LEU A 126 23.29 10.11 22.87
N GLU A 127 22.22 9.35 22.63
CA GLU A 127 21.36 8.79 23.67
C GLU A 127 22.13 7.81 24.55
N ASP A 128 22.91 6.91 23.95
CA ASP A 128 23.77 5.98 24.67
C ASP A 128 24.82 6.73 25.53
N LEU A 129 25.43 7.78 24.98
CA LEU A 129 26.38 8.63 25.72
C LEU A 129 25.71 9.41 26.87
N LEU A 130 24.46 9.88 26.68
CA LEU A 130 23.70 10.55 27.72
C LEU A 130 23.31 9.57 28.84
N GLU A 131 22.86 8.37 28.50
CA GLU A 131 22.55 7.31 29.47
C GLU A 131 23.79 6.89 30.27
N ASP A 132 24.94 6.72 29.61
CA ASP A 132 26.22 6.44 30.28
C ASP A 132 26.67 7.59 31.19
N PHE A 133 26.48 8.85 30.75
CA PHE A 133 26.74 10.03 31.58
C PHE A 133 25.83 10.06 32.81
N TYR A 134 24.53 9.84 32.65
CA TYR A 134 23.57 9.80 33.76
C TYR A 134 23.86 8.65 34.74
N ARG A 135 24.28 7.48 34.27
CA ARG A 135 24.70 6.35 35.13
C ARG A 135 25.95 6.65 35.94
N LYS A 136 26.89 7.42 35.41
CA LYS A 136 28.17 7.71 36.06
C LYS A 136 28.06 8.69 37.23
N TYR A 137 27.04 9.55 37.24
CA TYR A 137 26.84 10.61 38.24
C TYR A 137 25.60 10.38 39.15
N ARG A 138 25.07 9.16 39.14
CA ARG A 138 24.12 8.65 40.14
C ARG A 138 24.85 7.90 41.24
#